data_AF-T0BY17-F1
#
_entry.id   AF-T0BY17-F1
#
_cell.length_a   1.000
_cell.length_b   1.000
_cell.length_c   1.000
_cell.angle_alpha   90.00
_cell.angle_beta   90.00
_cell.angle_gamma   90.00
#
_symmetry.space_group_name_H-M   'P 1'
#
loop_
_entity.id
_entity.type
_entity.pdbx_description
1 polymer ?
#
loop_
_entity_poly.entity_id
_entity_poly.type
_entity_poly.pdbx_seq_one_letter_code
_entity_poly.pdbx_strand_id
1 'polypeptide(L)'
;MQHHVPLREESERLSYCETYFESVGAETVYRADGYREVRLPIDVDRELTDRPFYWLWVEKTNQKVEPTTLRLSFTKAAKAREDARLAKAHQEYLEKHPPQNPYERMFAKPPTSELITLGCFRLNKIVDSARRRGQFACVQPAHATARDHLVPWLVLNLLVQFVTDSVEEKWLSVGICLANRQHVFGFYEKVEAIDMTAANPARILENARMSLPEAFAVAKSCVSDHIATLPDDWADEAKRRLADDLSQLDTYYKSILPDHDEDIQQELLREHQRKRAHLIEKSAPRTEVHITQAALVGLPIRHT
;
A
#
# COMPACT_ATOMS: atom_id res chain seq x y z
N MET A 1 7.79 22.54 9.95
CA MET A 1 8.63 21.53 9.27
C MET A 1 8.14 21.45 7.84
N GLN A 2 9.02 21.56 6.84
CA GLN A 2 8.61 21.34 5.44
C GLN A 2 8.16 19.88 5.32
N HIS A 3 6.94 19.65 4.81
CA HIS A 3 6.48 18.31 4.50
C HIS A 3 7.31 17.76 3.33
N HIS A 4 8.31 16.97 3.65
CA HIS A 4 9.09 16.23 2.66
C HIS A 4 8.20 15.14 2.06
N VAL A 5 7.94 15.22 0.75
CA VAL A 5 7.15 14.22 0.04
C VAL A 5 8.11 13.13 -0.42
N PRO A 6 7.97 11.88 0.08
CA PRO A 6 8.94 10.83 -0.18
C PRO A 6 8.95 10.41 -1.67
N LEU A 7 10.07 9.84 -2.11
CA LEU A 7 10.28 9.28 -3.45
C LEU A 7 10.28 10.33 -4.58
N ARG A 8 10.37 11.62 -4.24
CA ARG A 8 10.48 12.70 -5.23
C ARG A 8 11.87 12.76 -5.85
N GLU A 9 12.91 12.43 -5.08
CA GLU A 9 14.27 12.41 -5.59
C GLU A 9 14.62 11.07 -6.27
N GLU A 10 15.56 11.12 -7.20
CA GLU A 10 16.03 9.94 -7.93
C GLU A 10 16.76 8.94 -7.01
N SER A 11 17.53 9.48 -6.06
CA SER A 11 18.25 8.74 -5.00
C SER A 11 17.30 7.99 -4.09
N GLU A 12 16.19 8.63 -3.68
CA GLU A 12 15.17 8.02 -2.82
C GLU A 12 14.46 6.87 -3.52
N ARG A 13 14.07 7.05 -4.79
CA ARG A 13 13.44 5.97 -5.58
C ARG A 13 14.38 4.79 -5.72
N LEU A 14 15.66 5.05 -5.97
CA LEU A 14 16.68 4.02 -6.09
C LEU A 14 16.84 3.26 -4.77
N SER A 15 17.04 3.97 -3.66
CA SER A 15 17.18 3.36 -2.32
C SER A 15 15.94 2.57 -1.89
N TYR A 16 14.75 3.09 -2.19
CA TYR A 16 13.48 2.40 -1.92
C TYR A 16 13.36 1.10 -2.72
N CYS A 17 13.63 1.14 -4.03
CA CYS A 17 13.61 -0.05 -4.87
C CYS A 17 14.67 -1.08 -4.43
N GLU A 18 15.87 -0.65 -4.08
CA GLU A 18 16.92 -1.55 -3.55
C GLU A 18 16.47 -2.25 -2.28
N THR A 19 15.97 -1.49 -1.31
CA THR A 19 15.45 -2.03 -0.04
C THR A 19 14.34 -3.04 -0.30
N TYR A 20 13.42 -2.74 -1.22
CA TYR A 20 12.37 -3.67 -1.61
C TYR A 20 12.94 -4.95 -2.22
N PHE A 21 13.84 -4.87 -3.21
CA PHE A 21 14.39 -6.06 -3.85
C PHE A 21 15.23 -6.92 -2.90
N GLU A 22 15.97 -6.30 -1.98
CA GLU A 22 16.69 -7.01 -0.93
C GLU A 22 15.72 -7.70 0.04
N SER A 23 14.63 -7.04 0.43
CA SER A 23 13.62 -7.61 1.34
C SER A 23 12.88 -8.83 0.79
N VAL A 24 12.72 -8.92 -0.54
CA VAL A 24 12.08 -10.06 -1.19
C VAL A 24 13.09 -11.11 -1.67
N GLY A 25 14.38 -10.94 -1.35
CA GLY A 25 15.43 -11.89 -1.73
C GLY A 25 15.73 -11.93 -3.23
N ALA A 26 15.51 -10.83 -3.94
CA ALA A 26 15.85 -10.74 -5.36
C ALA A 26 17.36 -10.57 -5.57
N GLU A 27 17.91 -11.30 -6.54
CA GLU A 27 19.35 -11.27 -6.82
C GLU A 27 19.68 -10.04 -7.66
N THR A 28 20.57 -9.17 -7.16
CA THR A 28 21.08 -8.06 -7.97
C THR A 28 22.16 -8.57 -8.92
N VAL A 29 21.87 -8.56 -10.22
CA VAL A 29 22.79 -9.05 -11.27
C VAL A 29 23.81 -7.99 -11.65
N TYR A 30 23.40 -6.72 -11.69
CA TYR A 30 24.27 -5.61 -12.08
C TYR A 30 23.87 -4.30 -11.42
N ARG A 31 24.86 -3.50 -11.02
CA ARG A 31 24.69 -2.17 -10.42
C ARG A 31 25.53 -1.15 -11.19
N ALA A 32 24.92 -0.02 -11.54
CA ALA A 32 25.62 1.16 -12.05
C ALA A 32 24.97 2.43 -11.51
N ASP A 33 25.60 3.59 -11.71
CA ASP A 33 25.04 4.86 -11.26
C ASP A 33 23.67 5.13 -11.89
N GLY A 34 22.64 5.34 -11.06
CA GLY A 34 21.26 5.50 -11.50
C GLY A 34 20.63 4.28 -12.21
N TYR A 35 21.20 3.07 -12.07
CA TYR A 35 20.72 1.87 -12.78
C TYR A 35 20.87 0.56 -11.99
N ARG A 36 19.87 -0.33 -12.11
CA ARG A 36 19.87 -1.66 -11.48
C ARG A 36 19.35 -2.74 -12.43
N GLU A 37 20.03 -3.89 -12.44
CA GLU A 37 19.49 -5.14 -12.99
C GLU A 37 19.24 -6.13 -11.87
N VAL A 38 18.01 -6.59 -11.75
CA VAL A 38 17.57 -7.45 -10.66
C VAL A 38 16.84 -8.66 -11.23
N ARG A 39 17.27 -9.84 -10.82
CA ARG A 39 16.62 -11.11 -11.14
C ARG A 39 15.57 -11.42 -10.08
N LEU A 40 14.33 -11.56 -10.54
CA LEU A 40 13.17 -11.69 -9.66
C LEU A 40 12.92 -13.15 -9.24
N PRO A 41 12.59 -13.39 -7.96
CA PRO A 41 11.91 -14.59 -7.52
C PRO A 41 10.57 -14.77 -8.26
N ILE A 42 10.12 -16.01 -8.41
CA ILE A 42 8.91 -16.35 -9.19
C ILE A 42 7.65 -15.68 -8.62
N ASP A 43 7.50 -15.68 -7.29
CA ASP A 43 6.37 -15.06 -6.60
C ASP A 43 6.36 -13.54 -6.80
N VAL A 44 7.52 -12.89 -6.73
CA VAL A 44 7.67 -11.45 -6.98
C VAL A 44 7.41 -11.10 -8.44
N ASP A 45 7.88 -11.93 -9.38
CA ASP A 45 7.64 -11.72 -10.81
C ASP A 45 6.14 -11.74 -11.15
N ARG A 46 5.36 -12.63 -10.52
CA ARG A 46 3.90 -12.66 -10.65
C ARG A 46 3.24 -11.35 -10.22
N GLU A 47 3.71 -10.76 -9.12
CA GLU A 47 3.18 -9.50 -8.59
C GLU A 47 3.56 -8.30 -9.46
N LEU A 48 4.79 -8.30 -9.98
CA LEU A 48 5.35 -7.14 -10.66
C LEU A 48 5.05 -7.10 -12.16
N THR A 49 5.00 -8.22 -12.88
CA THR A 49 4.94 -8.20 -14.35
C THR A 49 3.55 -8.32 -14.96
N ASP A 50 2.53 -8.65 -14.16
CA ASP A 50 1.12 -8.71 -14.58
C ASP A 50 0.90 -9.53 -15.86
N ARG A 51 1.50 -10.73 -15.89
CA ARG A 51 1.42 -11.68 -17.01
C ARG A 51 0.56 -12.90 -16.64
N PRO A 52 -0.76 -12.77 -16.42
CA PRO A 52 -1.60 -13.85 -15.91
C PRO A 52 -1.64 -15.06 -16.85
N PHE A 53 -1.72 -14.83 -18.17
CA PHE A 53 -1.75 -15.91 -19.17
C PHE A 53 -0.44 -16.68 -19.26
N TYR A 54 0.70 -15.99 -19.10
CA TYR A 54 2.01 -16.63 -19.07
C TYR A 54 2.09 -17.59 -17.89
N TRP A 55 1.74 -17.14 -16.69
CA TRP A 55 1.77 -17.97 -15.49
C TRP A 55 0.78 -19.12 -15.55
N LEU A 56 -0.42 -18.90 -16.07
CA LEU A 56 -1.40 -19.97 -16.30
C LEU A 56 -0.84 -21.05 -17.23
N TRP A 57 -0.15 -20.65 -18.30
CA TRP A 57 0.47 -21.59 -19.23
C TRP A 57 1.64 -22.35 -18.60
N VAL A 58 2.52 -21.66 -17.85
CA VAL A 58 3.62 -22.27 -17.11
C VAL A 58 3.12 -23.33 -16.15
N GLU A 59 2.06 -23.02 -15.38
CA GLU A 59 1.45 -23.94 -14.42
C GLU A 59 0.83 -25.16 -15.09
N LYS A 60 0.13 -24.97 -16.21
CA LYS A 60 -0.46 -26.08 -16.96
C LYS A 60 0.56 -26.98 -17.63
N THR A 61 1.70 -26.42 -18.05
CA THR A 61 2.74 -27.15 -18.78
C THR A 61 3.82 -27.72 -17.87
N ASN A 62 3.81 -27.35 -16.58
CA ASN A 62 4.81 -27.73 -15.58
C ASN A 62 6.26 -27.47 -16.04
N GLN A 63 6.47 -26.40 -16.82
CA GLN A 63 7.78 -26.05 -17.34
C GLN A 63 8.64 -25.34 -16.31
N LYS A 64 9.95 -25.60 -16.34
CA LYS A 64 10.92 -24.85 -15.56
C LYS A 64 11.15 -23.49 -16.23
N VAL A 65 10.77 -22.42 -15.54
CA VAL A 65 10.91 -21.04 -16.01
C VAL A 65 12.21 -20.43 -15.54
N GLU A 66 12.90 -19.74 -16.45
CA GLU A 66 14.03 -18.90 -16.07
C GLU A 66 13.55 -17.61 -15.40
N PRO A 67 14.18 -17.20 -14.28
CA PRO A 67 13.82 -15.98 -13.57
C PRO A 67 13.88 -14.72 -14.45
N THR A 68 12.84 -13.90 -14.38
CA THR A 68 12.77 -12.63 -15.11
C THR A 68 13.79 -11.63 -14.56
N THR A 69 14.57 -11.00 -15.45
CA THR A 69 15.50 -9.92 -15.08
C THR A 69 14.86 -8.56 -15.40
N LEU A 70 14.59 -7.77 -14.37
CA LEU A 70 14.18 -6.37 -14.52
C LEU A 70 15.40 -5.47 -14.67
N ARG A 71 15.27 -4.47 -15.54
CA ARG A 71 16.28 -3.45 -15.82
C ARG A 71 15.68 -2.09 -15.54
N LEU A 72 16.19 -1.39 -14.52
CA LEU A 72 15.56 -0.21 -13.94
C LEU A 72 16.54 0.95 -14.01
N SER A 73 16.14 2.04 -14.67
CA SER A 73 16.89 3.29 -14.75
C SER A 73 16.18 4.37 -13.96
N PHE A 74 16.90 5.13 -13.15
CA PHE A 74 16.31 6.16 -12.28
C PHE A 74 16.53 7.58 -12.81
N THR A 75 17.41 7.73 -13.81
CA THR A 75 17.67 9.00 -14.50
C THR A 75 17.61 8.79 -16.01
N LYS A 76 17.28 9.85 -16.77
CA LYS A 76 17.28 9.79 -18.25
C LYS A 76 18.67 9.50 -18.81
N ALA A 77 19.71 10.05 -18.17
CA ALA A 77 21.10 9.81 -18.55
C ALA A 77 21.51 8.35 -18.35
N ALA A 78 21.14 7.75 -17.21
CA ALA A 78 21.36 6.34 -16.95
C ALA A 78 20.61 5.47 -17.97
N LYS A 79 19.34 5.78 -18.26
CA LYS A 79 18.57 5.06 -19.29
C LYS A 79 19.26 5.07 -20.65
N ALA A 80 19.67 6.24 -21.14
CA ALA A 80 20.32 6.35 -22.44
C ALA A 80 21.66 5.58 -22.49
N ARG A 81 22.47 5.70 -21.42
CA ARG A 81 23.76 4.99 -21.29
C ARG A 81 23.58 3.48 -21.32
N GLU A 82 22.65 2.98 -20.52
CA GLU A 82 22.45 1.53 -20.34
C GLU A 82 21.71 0.90 -21.52
N ASP A 83 20.73 1.59 -22.11
CA ASP A 83 20.08 1.11 -23.34
C ASP A 83 21.09 0.99 -24.49
N ALA A 84 22.03 1.93 -24.61
CA ALA A 84 23.12 1.84 -25.60
C ALA A 84 24.06 0.66 -25.33
N ARG A 85 24.41 0.41 -24.06
CA ARG A 85 25.21 -0.77 -23.66
C ARG A 85 24.49 -2.07 -24.00
N LEU A 86 23.20 -2.16 -23.68
CA LEU A 86 22.37 -3.34 -23.96
C LEU A 86 22.21 -3.57 -25.47
N ALA A 87 22.03 -2.50 -26.27
CA ALA A 87 21.98 -2.59 -27.72
C ALA A 87 23.28 -3.13 -28.31
N LYS A 88 24.44 -2.64 -27.84
CA LYS A 88 25.75 -3.14 -28.27
C LYS A 88 25.95 -4.62 -27.91
N ALA A 89 25.65 -5.00 -26.67
CA ALA A 89 25.76 -6.40 -26.23
C ALA A 89 24.82 -7.33 -27.01
N HIS A 90 23.62 -6.86 -27.35
CA HIS A 90 22.67 -7.59 -28.18
C HIS A 90 23.16 -7.76 -29.61
N GLN A 91 23.79 -6.74 -30.19
CA GLN A 91 24.40 -6.83 -31.52
C GLN A 91 25.53 -7.88 -31.54
N GLU A 92 26.45 -7.84 -30.56
CA GLU A 92 27.52 -8.84 -30.42
C GLU A 92 26.97 -10.26 -30.22
N TYR A 93 25.83 -10.39 -29.53
CA TYR A 93 25.13 -11.66 -29.38
C TYR A 93 24.57 -12.18 -30.71
N LEU A 94 23.94 -11.33 -31.51
CA LEU A 94 23.40 -11.68 -32.83
C LEU A 94 24.49 -12.01 -33.86
N GLU A 95 25.64 -11.36 -33.78
CA GLU A 95 26.80 -11.71 -34.62
C GLU A 95 27.30 -13.14 -34.34
N LYS A 96 27.25 -13.56 -33.07
CA LYS A 96 27.59 -14.94 -32.65
C LYS A 96 26.46 -15.94 -32.91
N HIS A 97 25.21 -15.49 -32.86
CA HIS A 97 24.01 -16.31 -33.00
C HIS A 97 23.06 -15.70 -34.05
N PRO A 98 23.41 -15.82 -35.35
CA PRO A 98 22.63 -15.20 -36.40
C PRO A 98 21.24 -15.84 -36.50
N PRO A 99 20.17 -15.03 -36.60
CA PRO A 99 18.80 -15.53 -36.69
C PRO A 99 18.57 -16.31 -37.98
N GLN A 100 17.95 -17.48 -37.85
CA GLN A 100 17.85 -18.49 -38.91
C GLN A 100 16.67 -18.24 -39.85
N ASN A 101 15.63 -17.55 -39.38
CA ASN A 101 14.43 -17.27 -40.15
C ASN A 101 13.99 -15.79 -40.04
N PRO A 102 13.09 -15.33 -40.94
CA PRO A 102 12.62 -13.94 -40.94
C PRO A 102 11.89 -13.52 -39.65
N TYR A 103 11.23 -14.44 -38.96
CA TYR A 103 10.50 -14.14 -37.73
C TYR A 103 11.46 -13.87 -36.56
N GLU A 104 12.50 -14.68 -36.39
CA GLU A 104 13.55 -14.44 -35.38
C GLU A 104 14.19 -13.07 -35.55
N ARG A 105 14.46 -12.65 -36.80
CA ARG A 105 14.99 -11.31 -37.09
C ARG A 105 14.05 -10.20 -36.64
N MET A 106 12.75 -10.38 -36.87
CA MET A 106 11.73 -9.38 -36.55
C MET A 106 11.59 -9.16 -35.02
N PHE A 107 11.75 -10.22 -34.23
CA PHE A 107 11.58 -10.19 -32.78
C PHE A 107 12.89 -10.09 -31.98
N ALA A 108 14.05 -10.14 -32.64
CA ALA A 108 15.37 -9.94 -32.05
C ALA A 108 15.64 -8.47 -31.70
N LYS A 109 14.79 -7.86 -30.87
CA LYS A 109 14.99 -6.50 -30.35
C LYS A 109 15.91 -6.52 -29.14
N PRO A 110 16.79 -5.52 -28.97
CA PRO A 110 17.61 -5.43 -27.78
C PRO A 110 16.73 -5.22 -26.54
N PRO A 111 17.11 -5.79 -25.39
CA PRO A 111 16.45 -5.47 -24.14
C PRO A 111 16.64 -3.99 -23.80
N THR A 112 15.62 -3.37 -23.20
CA THR A 112 15.66 -1.98 -22.76
C THR A 112 15.41 -1.88 -21.27
N SER A 113 15.88 -0.78 -20.67
CA SER A 113 15.61 -0.44 -19.29
C SER A 113 14.30 0.35 -19.14
N GLU A 114 13.59 0.16 -18.03
CA GLU A 114 12.40 0.95 -17.68
C GLU A 114 12.83 2.17 -16.87
N LEU A 115 12.35 3.37 -17.25
CA LEU A 115 12.62 4.59 -16.47
C LEU A 115 11.66 4.64 -15.27
N ILE A 116 12.22 4.73 -14.06
CA ILE A 116 11.50 4.74 -12.80
C ILE A 116 11.25 6.17 -12.35
N THR A 117 10.05 6.65 -12.65
CA THR A 117 9.51 7.94 -12.22
C THR A 117 8.32 7.73 -11.29
N LEU A 118 7.94 8.79 -10.57
CA LEU A 118 6.68 8.79 -9.84
C LEU A 118 5.51 8.52 -10.80
N GLY A 119 4.59 7.65 -10.37
CA GLY A 119 3.41 7.24 -11.13
C GLY A 119 3.67 6.23 -12.26
N CYS A 120 4.92 5.79 -12.49
CA CYS A 120 5.14 4.73 -13.47
C CYS A 120 4.59 3.38 -12.98
N PHE A 121 4.19 2.54 -13.92
CA PHE A 121 3.58 1.24 -13.64
C PHE A 121 4.44 0.39 -12.69
N ARG A 122 5.74 0.28 -12.95
CA ARG A 122 6.66 -0.52 -12.15
C ARG A 122 6.76 -0.07 -10.71
N LEU A 123 6.91 1.24 -10.49
CA LEU A 123 7.02 1.77 -9.12
C LEU A 123 5.74 1.53 -8.34
N ASN A 124 4.57 1.73 -8.98
CA ASN A 124 3.28 1.44 -8.35
C ASN A 124 3.17 -0.05 -7.96
N LYS A 125 3.54 -0.98 -8.85
CA LYS A 125 3.55 -2.42 -8.54
C LYS A 125 4.50 -2.78 -7.40
N ILE A 126 5.67 -2.14 -7.32
CA ILE A 126 6.62 -2.32 -6.21
C ILE A 126 6.00 -1.82 -4.89
N VAL A 127 5.39 -0.64 -4.88
CA VAL A 127 4.70 -0.10 -3.70
C VAL A 127 3.54 -1.00 -3.27
N ASP A 128 2.73 -1.47 -4.22
CA ASP A 128 1.60 -2.36 -3.93
C ASP A 128 2.07 -3.72 -3.39
N SER A 129 3.16 -4.27 -3.92
CA SER A 129 3.77 -5.49 -3.38
C SER A 129 4.32 -5.28 -1.97
N ALA A 130 5.06 -4.19 -1.74
CA ALA A 130 5.56 -3.84 -0.42
C ALA A 130 4.42 -3.70 0.61
N ARG A 131 3.34 -3.01 0.24
CA ARG A 131 2.14 -2.87 1.09
C ARG A 131 1.51 -4.21 1.42
N ARG A 132 1.33 -5.09 0.42
CA ARG A 132 0.73 -6.43 0.61
C ARG A 132 1.58 -7.31 1.52
N ARG A 133 2.89 -7.34 1.29
CA ARG A 133 3.84 -8.15 2.06
C ARG A 133 4.05 -7.60 3.47
N GLY A 134 3.90 -6.29 3.66
CA GLY A 134 4.03 -5.59 4.94
C GLY A 134 2.74 -5.41 5.74
N GLN A 135 1.65 -6.11 5.41
CA GLN A 135 0.39 -6.04 6.17
C GLN A 135 0.52 -6.61 7.58
N PHE A 136 1.37 -7.62 7.75
CA PHE A 136 1.58 -8.30 9.02
C PHE A 136 3.08 -8.42 9.31
N ALA A 137 3.48 -8.07 10.52
CA ALA A 137 4.86 -8.25 10.98
C ALA A 137 4.89 -8.93 12.35
N CYS A 138 5.92 -9.75 12.58
CA CYS A 138 6.20 -10.32 13.89
C CYS A 138 7.68 -10.10 14.19
N VAL A 139 7.98 -9.14 15.06
CA VAL A 139 9.32 -8.59 15.19
C VAL A 139 9.76 -8.39 16.64
N GLN A 140 11.06 -8.40 16.84
CA GLN A 140 11.73 -8.04 18.09
C GLN A 140 12.97 -7.20 17.76
N PRO A 141 13.52 -6.42 18.70
CA PRO A 141 14.76 -5.70 18.44
C PRO A 141 15.90 -6.66 18.06
N ALA A 142 16.73 -6.29 17.09
CA ALA A 142 17.82 -7.13 16.59
C ALA A 142 18.84 -7.51 17.67
N HIS A 143 18.98 -6.68 18.71
CA HIS A 143 19.84 -6.92 19.86
C HIS A 143 19.21 -7.81 20.95
N ALA A 144 17.94 -8.22 20.82
CA ALA A 144 17.27 -9.05 21.81
C ALA A 144 17.82 -10.49 21.77
N THR A 145 18.32 -10.96 22.91
CA THR A 145 18.87 -12.31 23.11
C THR A 145 17.80 -13.28 23.58
N ALA A 146 18.03 -14.58 23.46
CA ALA A 146 17.07 -15.61 23.89
C ALA A 146 16.73 -15.58 25.40
N ARG A 147 17.54 -14.91 26.22
CA ARG A 147 17.32 -14.79 27.68
C ARG A 147 16.42 -13.61 28.04
N ASP A 148 16.21 -12.68 27.10
CA ASP A 148 15.40 -11.50 27.34
C ASP A 148 13.93 -11.84 27.38
N HIS A 149 13.28 -11.38 28.45
CA HIS A 149 11.83 -11.45 28.60
C HIS A 149 11.20 -10.37 27.75
N LEU A 150 10.36 -10.79 26.80
CA LEU A 150 9.69 -9.90 25.88
C LEU A 150 8.30 -9.54 26.42
N VAL A 151 7.99 -8.24 26.38
CA VAL A 151 6.64 -7.74 26.58
C VAL A 151 5.93 -7.77 25.23
N PRO A 152 4.81 -8.50 25.11
CA PRO A 152 4.03 -8.56 23.88
C PRO A 152 3.22 -7.29 23.65
N TRP A 153 3.41 -6.67 22.49
CA TRP A 153 2.61 -5.56 22.00
C TRP A 153 1.94 -5.92 20.68
N LEU A 154 0.63 -5.72 20.59
CA LEU A 154 -0.10 -5.68 19.33
C LEU A 154 -0.11 -4.23 18.85
N VAL A 155 0.58 -3.94 17.76
CA VAL A 155 0.63 -2.62 17.13
C VAL A 155 -0.28 -2.63 15.92
N LEU A 156 -1.15 -1.63 15.83
CA LEU A 156 -2.06 -1.43 14.69
C LEU A 156 -1.79 -0.05 14.09
N ASN A 157 -1.53 0.00 12.80
CA ASN A 157 -1.47 1.25 12.03
C ASN A 157 -2.78 1.40 11.26
N LEU A 158 -3.49 2.47 11.56
CA LEU A 158 -4.84 2.75 11.10
C LEU A 158 -4.85 3.97 10.19
N LEU A 159 -5.67 3.90 9.15
CA LEU A 159 -6.07 5.06 8.37
C LEU A 159 -7.50 5.44 8.78
N VAL A 160 -7.64 6.58 9.44
CA VAL A 160 -8.93 7.15 9.83
C VAL A 160 -9.34 8.14 8.76
N GLN A 161 -10.48 7.90 8.12
CA GLN A 161 -11.03 8.74 7.06
C GLN A 161 -12.28 9.46 7.59
N PHE A 162 -12.27 10.78 7.51
CA PHE A 162 -13.43 11.63 7.78
C PHE A 162 -14.07 11.95 6.44
N VAL A 163 -15.16 11.23 6.14
CA VAL A 163 -15.79 11.23 4.82
C VAL A 163 -17.02 12.13 4.84
N THR A 164 -17.04 13.07 3.90
CA THR A 164 -18.16 13.95 3.53
C THR A 164 -18.25 13.99 2.00
N ASP A 165 -18.65 15.13 1.42
CA ASP A 165 -18.34 15.52 0.04
C ASP A 165 -16.85 15.50 -0.32
N SER A 166 -15.96 15.49 0.69
CA SER A 166 -14.51 15.30 0.57
C SER A 166 -14.02 14.27 1.58
N VAL A 167 -12.79 13.76 1.42
CA VAL A 167 -12.19 12.80 2.35
C VAL A 167 -10.94 13.41 2.96
N GLU A 168 -10.93 13.57 4.28
CA GLU A 168 -9.73 13.87 5.06
C GLU A 168 -9.19 12.58 5.68
N GLU A 169 -7.90 12.30 5.51
CA GLU A 169 -7.26 11.09 6.01
C GLU A 169 -6.25 11.40 7.12
N LYS A 170 -6.26 10.61 8.19
CA LYS A 170 -5.30 10.68 9.29
C LYS A 170 -4.73 9.31 9.61
N TRP A 171 -3.41 9.25 9.74
CA TRP A 171 -2.73 8.07 10.24
C TRP A 171 -2.77 8.05 11.76
N LEU A 172 -3.08 6.87 12.32
CA LEU A 172 -3.11 6.64 13.75
C LEU A 172 -2.43 5.32 14.06
N SER A 173 -1.35 5.35 14.84
CA SER A 173 -0.70 4.16 15.36
C SER A 173 -1.13 3.92 16.81
N VAL A 174 -1.54 2.70 17.13
CA VAL A 174 -1.89 2.29 18.50
C VAL A 174 -1.19 0.98 18.86
N GLY A 175 -0.50 0.97 20.00
CA GLY A 175 0.08 -0.22 20.60
C GLY A 175 -0.73 -0.68 21.80
N ILE A 176 -1.15 -1.95 21.82
CA ILE A 176 -1.84 -2.61 22.93
C ILE A 176 -0.90 -3.61 23.58
N CYS A 177 -0.59 -3.43 24.86
CA CYS A 177 0.22 -4.36 25.62
C CYS A 177 -0.63 -5.57 26.02
N LEU A 178 -0.27 -6.75 25.51
CA LEU A 178 -1.00 -7.99 25.80
C LEU A 178 -0.72 -8.51 27.22
N ALA A 179 0.29 -7.98 27.92
CA ALA A 179 0.62 -8.38 29.29
C ALA A 179 -0.24 -7.66 30.34
N ASN A 180 -0.63 -6.40 30.12
CA ASN A 180 -1.30 -5.58 31.13
C ASN A 180 -2.47 -4.71 30.61
N ARG A 181 -2.86 -4.85 29.34
CA ARG A 181 -3.97 -4.10 28.71
C ARG A 181 -3.73 -2.60 28.52
N GLN A 182 -2.52 -2.10 28.78
CA GLN A 182 -2.18 -0.71 28.50
C GLN A 182 -2.23 -0.45 26.99
N HIS A 183 -2.74 0.72 26.59
CA HIS A 183 -2.69 1.19 25.21
C HIS A 183 -1.86 2.48 25.11
N VAL A 184 -1.24 2.67 23.96
CA VAL A 184 -0.37 3.82 23.68
C VAL A 184 -0.59 4.27 22.24
N PHE A 185 -1.04 5.51 22.06
CA PHE A 185 -1.09 6.15 20.74
C PHE A 185 0.29 6.65 20.30
N GLY A 186 0.47 6.79 18.99
CA GLY A 186 1.76 7.16 18.39
C GLY A 186 2.83 6.11 18.70
N PHE A 187 2.47 4.82 18.60
CA PHE A 187 3.37 3.74 18.97
C PHE A 187 4.46 3.54 17.93
N TYR A 188 4.13 3.60 16.65
CA TYR A 188 5.08 3.42 15.55
C TYR A 188 6.26 4.39 15.66
N GLU A 189 6.01 5.67 15.93
CA GLU A 189 7.01 6.73 16.08
C GLU A 189 7.98 6.44 17.25
N LYS A 190 7.56 5.64 18.25
CA LYS A 190 8.41 5.25 19.38
C LYS A 190 9.34 4.08 19.05
N VAL A 191 9.00 3.30 18.03
CA VAL A 191 9.74 2.09 17.65
C VAL A 191 10.41 2.18 16.29
N GLU A 192 10.14 3.22 15.49
CA GLU A 192 10.66 3.39 14.13
C GLU A 192 12.20 3.40 14.06
N ALA A 193 12.86 3.91 15.11
CA ALA A 193 14.32 4.01 15.17
C ALA A 193 14.99 2.74 15.71
N ILE A 194 14.22 1.75 16.15
CA ILE A 194 14.75 0.50 16.68
C ILE A 194 14.97 -0.45 15.51
N ASP A 195 16.21 -0.94 15.36
CA ASP A 195 16.49 -2.02 14.42
C ASP A 195 15.77 -3.30 14.84
N MET A 196 14.92 -3.82 13.96
CA MET A 196 14.00 -4.93 14.23
C MET A 196 14.35 -6.13 13.35
N THR A 197 14.20 -7.33 13.91
CA THR A 197 14.35 -8.60 13.19
C THR A 197 13.13 -9.47 13.37
N ALA A 198 12.93 -10.41 12.44
CA ALA A 198 11.84 -11.37 12.52
C ALA A 198 11.92 -12.20 13.81
N ALA A 199 10.78 -12.38 14.46
CA ALA A 199 10.69 -13.08 15.74
C ALA A 199 9.68 -14.22 15.68
N ASN A 200 9.88 -15.26 16.50
CA ASN A 200 8.91 -16.32 16.66
C ASN A 200 7.69 -15.79 17.47
N PRO A 201 6.46 -15.83 16.93
CA PRO A 201 5.27 -15.36 17.63
C PRO A 201 5.06 -16.04 18.99
N ALA A 202 5.34 -17.34 19.11
CA ALA A 202 5.15 -18.08 20.36
C ALA A 202 6.02 -17.54 21.49
N ARG A 203 7.24 -17.08 21.16
CA ARG A 203 8.15 -16.46 22.13
C ARG A 203 7.61 -15.12 22.64
N ILE A 204 7.08 -14.28 21.74
CA ILE A 204 6.53 -12.98 22.14
C ILE A 204 5.30 -13.18 23.02
N LEU A 205 4.45 -14.15 22.69
CA LEU A 205 3.18 -14.41 23.37
C LEU A 205 3.33 -15.16 24.70
N GLU A 206 4.51 -15.61 25.09
CA GLU A 206 4.74 -16.38 26.33
C GLU A 206 4.18 -15.69 27.58
N ASN A 207 4.31 -14.36 27.65
CA ASN A 207 3.85 -13.54 28.78
C ASN A 207 2.53 -12.79 28.50
N ALA A 208 1.81 -13.14 27.42
CA ALA A 208 0.53 -12.51 27.12
C ALA A 208 -0.54 -12.96 28.12
N ARG A 209 -1.21 -12.00 28.76
CA ARG A 209 -2.37 -12.21 29.64
C ARG A 209 -3.70 -11.97 28.94
N MET A 210 -3.63 -11.60 27.66
CA MET A 210 -4.76 -11.23 26.82
C MET A 210 -4.59 -11.89 25.45
N SER A 211 -5.70 -12.39 24.92
CA SER A 211 -5.75 -12.93 23.56
C SER A 211 -5.76 -11.82 22.50
N LEU A 212 -5.36 -12.13 21.26
CA LEU A 212 -5.40 -11.16 20.17
C LEU A 212 -6.82 -10.60 19.93
N PRO A 213 -7.92 -11.39 19.92
CA PRO A 213 -9.28 -10.85 19.77
C PRO A 213 -9.67 -9.86 20.87
N GLU A 214 -9.29 -10.12 22.12
CA GLU A 214 -9.52 -9.18 23.23
C GLU A 214 -8.73 -7.88 23.03
N ALA A 215 -7.48 -7.97 22.55
CA ALA A 215 -6.67 -6.81 22.24
C ALA A 215 -7.26 -5.97 21.10
N PHE A 216 -7.82 -6.62 20.07
CA PHE A 216 -8.56 -5.93 19.01
C PHE A 216 -9.82 -5.24 19.55
N ALA A 217 -10.54 -5.85 20.49
CA ALA A 217 -11.69 -5.21 21.13
C ALA A 217 -11.28 -3.98 21.94
N VAL A 218 -10.14 -4.05 22.65
CA VAL A 218 -9.56 -2.89 23.35
C VAL A 218 -9.15 -1.80 22.38
N ALA A 219 -8.46 -2.16 21.29
CA ALA A 219 -8.07 -1.21 20.25
C ALA A 219 -9.27 -0.51 19.62
N LYS A 220 -10.35 -1.25 19.34
CA LYS A 220 -11.60 -0.69 18.82
C LYS A 220 -12.18 0.34 19.80
N SER A 221 -12.29 0.00 21.08
CA SER A 221 -12.81 0.92 22.10
C SER A 221 -11.96 2.18 22.19
N CYS A 222 -10.64 2.05 22.36
CA CYS A 222 -9.79 3.22 22.56
C CYS A 222 -9.71 4.12 21.33
N VAL A 223 -9.75 3.55 20.12
CA VAL A 223 -9.78 4.32 18.87
C VAL A 223 -11.12 5.05 18.74
N SER A 224 -12.25 4.39 19.03
CA SER A 224 -13.56 5.06 19.05
C SER A 224 -13.61 6.20 20.07
N ASP A 225 -13.11 5.97 21.29
CA ASP A 225 -13.04 6.99 22.33
C ASP A 225 -12.15 8.16 21.90
N HIS A 226 -11.00 7.88 21.27
CA HIS A 226 -10.10 8.92 20.77
C HIS A 226 -10.75 9.75 19.66
N ILE A 227 -11.39 9.10 18.68
CA ILE A 227 -12.11 9.80 17.59
C ILE A 227 -13.21 10.69 18.16
N ALA A 228 -13.94 10.24 19.19
CA ALA A 228 -14.98 11.02 19.85
C ALA A 228 -14.45 12.26 20.59
N THR A 229 -13.16 12.33 20.90
CA THR A 229 -12.52 13.53 21.49
C THR A 229 -12.05 14.56 20.46
N LEU A 230 -12.02 14.20 19.17
CA LEU A 230 -11.61 15.12 18.12
C LEU A 230 -12.72 16.13 17.82
N PRO A 231 -12.38 17.36 17.34
CA PRO A 231 -13.38 18.31 16.92
C PRO A 231 -14.30 17.74 15.83
N ASP A 232 -15.61 17.89 16.00
CA ASP A 232 -16.66 17.41 15.09
C ASP A 232 -17.27 18.52 14.23
N ASP A 233 -16.63 19.70 14.22
CA ASP A 233 -17.01 20.88 13.41
C ASP A 233 -17.20 20.51 11.93
N TRP A 234 -16.34 19.63 11.40
CA TRP A 234 -16.40 19.14 10.02
C TRP A 234 -17.70 18.39 9.73
N ALA A 235 -18.19 17.59 10.69
CA ALA A 235 -19.39 16.78 10.54
C ALA A 235 -20.63 17.66 10.62
N ASP A 236 -20.65 18.62 11.54
CA ASP A 236 -21.77 19.56 11.66
C ASP A 236 -21.86 20.51 10.46
N GLU A 237 -20.72 20.96 9.94
CA GLU A 237 -20.68 21.72 8.70
C GLU A 237 -21.17 20.90 7.49
N ALA A 238 -20.75 19.64 7.37
CA ALA A 238 -21.24 18.75 6.32
C ALA A 238 -22.75 18.49 6.42
N LYS A 239 -23.30 18.31 7.63
CA LYS A 239 -24.76 18.19 7.84
C LYS A 239 -25.51 19.43 7.38
N ARG A 240 -25.00 20.63 7.67
CA ARG A 240 -25.61 21.90 7.23
C ARG A 240 -25.65 21.98 5.71
N ARG A 241 -24.50 21.76 5.05
CA ARG A 241 -24.42 21.76 3.57
C ARG A 241 -25.35 20.74 2.94
N LEU A 242 -25.37 19.51 3.46
CA LEU A 242 -26.28 18.47 2.99
C LEU A 242 -27.75 18.88 3.15
N ALA A 243 -28.11 19.54 4.25
CA ALA A 243 -29.47 20.03 4.46
C ALA A 243 -29.86 21.11 3.44
N ASP A 244 -28.94 22.03 3.14
CA ASP A 244 -29.15 23.08 2.13
C ASP A 244 -29.29 22.47 0.72
N ASP A 245 -28.40 21.53 0.34
CA ASP A 245 -28.45 20.84 -0.96
C ASP A 245 -29.76 20.04 -1.12
N LEU A 246 -30.19 19.35 -0.06
CA LEU A 246 -31.45 18.61 -0.04
C LEU A 246 -32.66 19.55 -0.16
N SER A 247 -32.61 20.73 0.48
CA SER A 247 -33.65 21.74 0.38
C SER A 247 -33.74 22.32 -1.03
N GLN A 248 -32.61 22.60 -1.66
CA GLN A 248 -32.55 23.05 -3.05
C GLN A 248 -33.12 21.99 -4.01
N LEU A 249 -32.72 20.73 -3.82
CA LEU A 249 -33.23 19.60 -4.61
C LEU A 249 -34.76 19.45 -4.46
N ASP A 250 -35.27 19.54 -3.22
CA ASP A 250 -36.71 19.49 -2.96
C ASP A 250 -37.46 20.64 -3.62
N THR A 251 -36.87 21.83 -3.61
CA THR A 251 -37.48 23.03 -4.20
C THR A 251 -37.56 22.90 -5.71
N TYR A 252 -36.49 22.41 -6.35
CA TYR A 252 -36.46 22.13 -7.79
C TYR A 252 -37.56 21.13 -8.19
N TYR A 253 -37.64 19.98 -7.55
CA TYR A 253 -38.65 18.97 -7.87
C TYR A 253 -40.08 19.46 -7.59
N LYS A 254 -40.30 20.18 -6.48
CA LYS A 254 -41.60 20.82 -6.19
C LYS A 254 -42.03 21.81 -7.25
N SER A 255 -41.10 22.54 -7.88
CA SER A 255 -41.44 23.52 -8.93
C SER A 255 -41.83 22.90 -10.26
N ILE A 256 -41.27 21.74 -10.63
CA ILE A 256 -41.53 21.11 -11.94
C ILE A 256 -42.70 20.12 -11.90
N LEU A 257 -43.03 19.56 -10.73
CA LEU A 257 -44.10 18.57 -10.58
C LEU A 257 -45.46 19.02 -11.15
N PRO A 258 -45.93 20.26 -10.94
CA PRO A 258 -47.22 20.71 -11.44
C PRO A 258 -47.33 20.79 -12.97
N ASP A 259 -46.20 20.86 -13.68
CA ASP A 259 -46.16 21.06 -15.14
C ASP A 259 -46.32 19.74 -15.93
N HIS A 260 -46.45 18.61 -15.23
CA HIS A 260 -46.42 17.28 -15.82
C HIS A 260 -47.65 16.43 -15.45
N ASP A 261 -48.02 15.51 -16.34
CA ASP A 261 -49.11 14.54 -16.13
C ASP A 261 -48.78 13.52 -15.03
N GLU A 262 -49.80 12.84 -14.48
CA GLU A 262 -49.66 11.92 -13.33
C GLU A 262 -48.59 10.83 -13.53
N ASP A 263 -48.51 10.23 -14.72
CA ASP A 263 -47.50 9.20 -15.04
C ASP A 263 -46.07 9.76 -14.95
N ILE A 264 -45.86 10.98 -15.43
CA ILE A 264 -44.56 11.66 -15.40
C ILE A 264 -44.25 12.12 -13.97
N GLN A 265 -45.25 12.59 -13.22
CA GLN A 265 -45.07 12.95 -11.80
C GLN A 265 -44.58 11.78 -10.97
N GLN A 266 -45.15 10.57 -11.17
CA GLN A 266 -44.69 9.38 -10.45
C GLN A 266 -43.24 9.03 -10.75
N GLU A 267 -42.80 9.15 -12.01
CA GLU A 267 -41.40 8.91 -12.36
C GLU A 267 -40.46 9.98 -11.80
N LEU A 268 -40.85 11.26 -11.84
CA LEU A 268 -40.08 12.34 -11.22
C LEU A 268 -39.95 12.18 -9.71
N LEU A 269 -41.00 11.71 -9.02
CA LEU A 269 -40.93 11.40 -7.58
C LEU A 269 -39.95 10.26 -7.28
N ARG A 270 -39.92 9.21 -8.12
CA ARG A 270 -38.94 8.13 -7.99
C ARG A 270 -37.51 8.63 -8.24
N GLU A 271 -37.32 9.44 -9.27
CA GLU A 271 -36.03 10.04 -9.56
C GLU A 271 -35.57 10.96 -8.42
N HIS A 272 -36.48 11.78 -7.88
CA HIS A 272 -36.23 12.65 -6.72
C HIS A 272 -35.77 11.85 -5.50
N GLN A 273 -36.47 10.75 -5.16
CA GLN A 273 -36.09 9.87 -4.07
C GLN A 273 -34.71 9.24 -4.30
N ARG A 274 -34.43 8.76 -5.52
CA ARG A 274 -33.11 8.22 -5.89
C ARG A 274 -32.01 9.26 -5.73
N LYS A 275 -32.23 10.50 -6.21
CA LYS A 275 -31.26 11.59 -6.08
C LYS A 275 -31.04 12.01 -4.63
N ARG A 276 -32.10 12.10 -3.80
CA ARG A 276 -31.96 12.34 -2.35
C ARG A 276 -31.11 11.24 -1.70
N ALA A 277 -31.42 9.97 -1.96
CA ALA A 277 -30.69 8.84 -1.39
C ALA A 277 -29.20 8.89 -1.78
N HIS A 278 -28.91 9.12 -3.06
CA HIS A 278 -27.54 9.24 -3.55
C HIS A 278 -26.77 10.42 -2.93
N LEU A 279 -27.42 11.58 -2.79
CA LEU A 279 -26.81 12.76 -2.19
C LEU A 279 -26.48 12.54 -0.71
N ILE A 280 -27.37 11.88 0.03
CA ILE A 280 -27.16 11.48 1.43
C ILE A 280 -26.00 10.47 1.52
N GLU A 281 -26.01 9.41 0.71
CA GLU A 281 -24.95 8.41 0.71
C GLU A 281 -23.56 9.02 0.45
N LYS A 282 -23.50 9.96 -0.50
CA LYS A 282 -22.25 10.63 -0.85
C LYS A 282 -21.77 11.60 0.23
N SER A 283 -22.66 12.39 0.82
CA SER A 283 -22.27 13.60 1.58
C SER A 283 -22.57 13.52 3.08
N ALA A 284 -23.27 12.48 3.54
CA ALA A 284 -23.50 12.28 4.96
C ALA A 284 -22.16 12.04 5.68
N PRO A 285 -21.84 12.82 6.72
CA PRO A 285 -20.59 12.69 7.42
C PRO A 285 -20.49 11.33 8.10
N ARG A 286 -19.38 10.65 7.88
CA ARG A 286 -19.07 9.38 8.54
C ARG A 286 -17.57 9.25 8.76
N THR A 287 -17.22 8.44 9.75
CA THR A 287 -15.83 8.08 9.99
C THR A 287 -15.62 6.63 9.60
N GLU A 288 -14.66 6.39 8.71
CA GLU A 288 -14.22 5.05 8.33
C GLU A 288 -12.84 4.79 8.93
N VAL A 289 -12.62 3.59 9.47
CA VAL A 289 -11.34 3.21 10.08
C VAL A 289 -10.86 1.95 9.41
N HIS A 290 -9.71 2.04 8.75
CA HIS A 290 -9.09 0.93 8.04
C HIS A 290 -7.81 0.50 8.74
N ILE A 291 -7.70 -0.78 9.08
CA ILE A 291 -6.44 -1.35 9.57
C ILE A 291 -5.55 -1.61 8.36
N THR A 292 -4.45 -0.88 8.26
CA THR A 292 -3.52 -1.00 7.12
C THR A 292 -2.42 -2.01 7.40
N GLN A 293 -1.92 -2.04 8.64
CA GLN A 293 -0.86 -2.92 9.08
C GLN A 293 -1.11 -3.33 10.53
N ALA A 294 -0.74 -4.57 10.84
CA ALA A 294 -0.70 -5.07 12.21
C ALA A 294 0.67 -5.70 12.49
N ALA A 295 1.23 -5.46 13.66
CA ALA A 295 2.48 -6.07 14.06
C ALA A 295 2.40 -6.65 15.47
N LEU A 296 2.94 -7.85 15.65
CA LEU A 296 3.25 -8.39 16.97
C LEU A 296 4.70 -8.01 17.29
N VAL A 297 4.89 -7.12 18.25
CA VAL A 297 6.20 -6.59 18.63
C VAL A 297 6.56 -7.08 20.03
N GLY A 298 7.69 -7.77 20.15
CA GLY A 298 8.25 -8.18 21.43
C GLY A 298 9.33 -7.21 21.89
N LEU A 299 9.04 -6.37 22.87
CA LEU A 299 10.01 -5.42 23.42
C LEU A 299 10.65 -5.98 24.70
N PRO A 300 11.99 -6.01 24.83
CA PRO A 300 12.64 -6.52 26.03
C PRO A 300 12.36 -5.59 27.23
N ILE A 301 12.15 -6.19 28.39
CA ILE A 301 12.09 -5.45 29.66
C ILE A 301 13.50 -4.94 29.96
N ARG A 302 13.72 -3.62 29.80
CA ARG A 302 14.95 -3.01 30.32
C ARG A 302 14.80 -2.88 31.82
N HIS A 303 15.46 -3.75 32.57
CA HIS A 303 15.79 -3.47 33.96
C HIS A 303 16.72 -2.25 33.95
N THR A 304 16.16 -1.10 34.28
CA THR A 304 16.97 0.05 34.69
C THR A 304 17.48 -0.19 36.10
#